data_AF-A0A1F6DSJ7-F1
#
_entry.id   AF-A0A1F6DSJ7-F1
#
_cell.length_a   1.000
_cell.length_b   1.000
_cell.length_c   1.000
_cell.angle_alpha   90.00
_cell.angle_beta   90.00
_cell.angle_gamma   90.00
#
_symmetry.space_group_name_H-M   'P 1'
#
loop_
_entity.id
_entity.type
_entity.pdbx_description
1 polymer ?
#
loop_
_entity_poly.entity_id
_entity_poly.type
_entity_poly.pdbx_seq_one_letter_code
_entity_poly.pdbx_strand_id
1 'polypeptide(L)' 'MYGVGVLAPLALLPQVIQIYTTKNASGISLATWTLLTFFSVLWMLYGIAHKDKPIIIAHVLFAILNALVAVGALLY' A
#
# COMPACT_ATOMS: atom_id res chain seq x y z
N MET A 1 -11.95 -11.12 10.89
CA MET A 1 -10.60 -10.65 10.48
C MET A 1 -10.41 -10.62 8.97
N TYR A 2 -10.88 -11.63 8.21
CA TYR A 2 -10.79 -11.64 6.74
C TYR A 2 -11.32 -10.37 6.05
N GLY A 3 -12.47 -9.83 6.48
CA GLY A 3 -13.01 -8.58 5.94
C GLY A 3 -12.08 -7.38 6.14
N VAL A 4 -11.41 -7.28 7.29
CA VAL A 4 -10.45 -6.20 7.58
C VAL A 4 -9.23 -6.29 6.66
N GLY A 5 -8.76 -7.51 6.37
CA GLY A 5 -7.62 -7.74 5.48
C GLY A 5 -7.87 -7.27 4.04
N VAL A 6 -9.12 -7.13 3.62
CA VAL A 6 -9.46 -6.58 2.30
C VAL A 6 -9.87 -5.10 2.40
N LEU A 7 -10.71 -4.74 3.37
CA LEU A 7 -11.28 -3.40 3.46
C LEU A 7 -10.25 -2.33 3.88
N ALA A 8 -9.30 -2.67 4.75
CA ALA A 8 -8.32 -1.69 5.23
C ALA A 8 -7.37 -1.19 4.11
N PRO A 9 -6.78 -2.06 3.26
CA PRO A 9 -6.00 -1.60 2.11
C PRO A 9 -6.80 -0.71 1.16
N LEU A 10 -8.08 -1.01 0.92
CA LEU A 10 -8.93 -0.25 -0.01
C LEU A 10 -9.14 1.21 0.41
N ALA A 11 -8.90 1.56 1.69
CA ALA A 11 -8.89 2.94 2.14
C ALA A 11 -7.79 3.80 1.48
N LEU A 12 -6.79 3.18 0.83
CA LEU A 12 -5.75 3.87 0.06
C LEU A 12 -6.16 4.19 -1.38
N LEU A 13 -7.25 3.61 -1.89
CA LEU A 13 -7.71 3.87 -3.27
C LEU A 13 -7.97 5.37 -3.54
N PRO A 14 -8.60 6.15 -2.65
CA PRO A 14 -8.78 7.59 -2.87
C PRO A 14 -7.46 8.33 -3.06
N GLN A 15 -6.41 7.97 -2.32
CA GLN A 15 -5.09 8.60 -2.45
C GLN A 15 -4.44 8.29 -3.81
N VAL A 16 -4.55 7.04 -4.27
CA VAL A 16 -4.09 6.65 -5.60
C VAL A 16 -4.88 7.42 -6.66
N ILE A 17 -6.21 7.37 -6.62
CA ILE A 17 -7.08 8.06 -7.59
C ILE A 17 -6.75 9.54 -7.63
N GLN A 18 -6.61 10.20 -6.47
CA GLN A 18 -6.31 11.62 -6.39
C GLN A 18 -5.02 11.97 -7.15
N ILE A 19 -3.90 11.31 -6.88
CA ILE A 19 -2.61 11.61 -7.53
C ILE A 19 -2.69 11.40 -9.04
N TYR A 20 -3.27 10.28 -9.48
CA TYR A 20 -3.32 9.95 -10.91
C TYR A 20 -4.36 10.76 -11.68
N THR A 21 -5.38 11.32 -11.03
CA THR A 21 -6.38 12.21 -11.64
C THR A 21 -5.92 13.66 -11.64
N THR A 22 -5.43 14.18 -10.52
CA THR A 22 -5.00 15.59 -10.42
C THR A 22 -3.62 15.83 -11.03
N LYS A 23 -2.83 14.76 -11.24
CA LYS A 23 -1.44 14.84 -11.68
C LYS A 23 -0.61 15.77 -10.81
N ASN A 24 -0.86 15.72 -9.51
CA ASN A 24 -0.20 16.56 -8.51
C ASN A 24 0.04 15.74 -7.24
N ALA A 25 1.31 15.53 -6.89
CA ALA A 25 1.71 14.91 -5.64
C ALA A 25 2.37 15.88 -4.64
N SER A 26 2.09 17.18 -4.76
CA SER A 26 2.58 18.19 -3.82
C SER A 26 2.21 17.82 -2.38
N GLY A 27 3.22 17.73 -1.52
CA GLY A 27 3.06 17.35 -0.11
C GLY A 27 3.07 15.84 0.15
N ILE A 28 3.16 15.00 -0.89
CA ILE A 28 3.30 13.55 -0.74
C ILE A 28 4.79 13.18 -0.65
N SER A 29 5.19 12.60 0.47
CA SER A 29 6.58 12.17 0.68
C SER A 29 6.86 10.83 0.01
N LEU A 30 7.65 10.82 -1.06
CA LEU A 30 8.10 9.59 -1.74
C LEU A 30 8.73 8.59 -0.77
N ALA A 31 9.61 9.07 0.12
CA ALA A 31 10.30 8.23 1.10
C ALA A 31 9.33 7.46 2.01
N THR A 32 8.25 8.12 2.46
CA THR A 32 7.24 7.48 3.31
C THR A 32 6.59 6.30 2.59
N TRP A 33 6.15 6.50 1.35
CA TRP A 33 5.43 5.46 0.60
C TRP A 33 6.33 4.32 0.15
N THR A 34 7.60 4.60 -0.18
CA THR A 34 8.60 3.56 -0.44
C THR A 34 8.87 2.71 0.80
N LEU A 35 9.05 3.32 1.98
CA LEU A 35 9.27 2.59 3.23
C LEU A 35 8.04 1.76 3.63
N LEU A 36 6.82 2.30 3.48
CA LEU A 36 5.60 1.55 3.74
C LEU A 36 5.42 0.36 2.79
N THR A 37 5.84 0.51 1.53
CA THR A 37 5.88 -0.61 0.57
C THR A 37 6.83 -1.70 1.06
N PHE A 38 8.05 -1.32 1.45
CA PHE A 38 9.05 -2.25 1.97
C PHE A 38 8.56 -2.98 3.24
N PHE A 39 8.00 -2.25 4.21
CA PHE A 39 7.45 -2.86 5.43
C PHE A 39 6.25 -3.76 5.15
N SER A 40 5.42 -3.43 4.15
CA SER A 40 4.33 -4.32 3.73
C SER A 40 4.86 -5.65 3.20
N VAL A 41 5.98 -5.64 2.46
CA VAL A 41 6.65 -6.89 2.04
C VAL A 41 7.16 -7.68 3.24
N LEU A 42 7.76 -7.04 4.24
CA LEU A 42 8.22 -7.74 5.46
C LEU A 42 7.05 -8.38 6.22
N TRP A 43 5.92 -7.68 6.35
CA TRP A 43 4.72 -8.23 6.98
C TRP A 43 4.10 -9.37 6.19
N MET A 44 4.11 -9.30 4.86
CA MET A 44 3.69 -10.40 4.00
C MET A 44 4.57 -11.64 4.24
N LEU A 45 5.90 -11.48 4.30
CA LEU A 45 6.83 -12.57 4.62
C LEU A 45 6.56 -13.15 6.02
N TYR A 46 6.29 -12.29 7.01
CA TYR A 46 5.88 -12.71 8.35
C TYR A 46 4.59 -13.55 8.31
N GLY A 47 3.57 -13.10 7.58
CA GLY A 47 2.31 -13.83 7.40
C GLY A 47 2.52 -15.20 6.76
N ILE A 48 3.41 -15.30 5.76
CA ILE A 48 3.80 -16.57 5.13
C ILE A 48 4.44 -17.51 6.16
N ALA A 49 5.40 -17.02 6.94
CA ALA A 49 6.10 -17.83 7.96
C ALA A 49 5.13 -18.39 9.02
N HIS A 50 4.06 -17.65 9.34
CA HIS A 50 3.06 -18.03 10.34
C HIS A 50 1.80 -18.68 9.72
N LYS A 51 1.75 -18.86 8.40
CA LYS A 51 0.58 -19.39 7.65
C LYS A 51 -0.71 -18.58 7.89
N ASP A 52 -0.59 -17.28 8.17
CA ASP A 52 -1.71 -16.38 8.42
C ASP A 52 -2.21 -15.75 7.11
N LYS A 53 -3.24 -16.35 6.51
CA LYS A 53 -3.82 -15.88 5.24
C LYS A 53 -4.35 -14.45 5.30
N PRO A 54 -5.12 -14.02 6.33
CA PRO A 54 -5.54 -12.62 6.48
C PRO A 54 -4.38 -11.61 6.39
N ILE A 55 -3.28 -11.85 7.09
CA ILE A 55 -2.10 -10.96 7.08
C ILE A 55 -1.48 -10.92 5.67
N ILE A 56 -1.31 -12.08 5.04
CA ILE A 56 -0.74 -12.16 3.69
C ILE A 56 -1.58 -11.34 2.70
N ILE A 57 -2.90 -11.55 2.67
CA ILE A 57 -3.80 -10.86 1.74
C ILE A 57 -3.76 -9.35 1.97
N ALA A 58 -3.81 -8.90 3.23
CA ALA A 58 -3.78 -7.49 3.56
C ALA A 58 -2.49 -6.82 3.09
N HIS A 59 -1.35 -7.44 3.39
CA HIS A 59 -0.06 -6.82 3.09
C HIS A 59 0.36 -6.93 1.63
N VAL A 60 -0.17 -7.89 0.87
CA VAL A 60 -0.09 -7.87 -0.60
C VAL A 60 -0.82 -6.64 -1.16
N LEU A 61 -2.05 -6.38 -0.72
CA LEU A 61 -2.83 -5.24 -1.19
C LEU A 61 -2.21 -3.91 -0.74
N PHE A 62 -1.73 -3.81 0.49
CA PHE A 62 -0.99 -2.64 0.97
C PHE A 62 0.28 -2.40 0.17
N ALA A 63 1.07 -3.45 -0.12
CA ALA A 63 2.29 -3.29 -0.93
C ALA A 63 1.97 -2.72 -2.32
N ILE A 64 0.94 -3.23 -2.99
CA ILE A 64 0.51 -2.74 -4.31
C ILE A 64 0.07 -1.27 -4.23
N LEU A 65 -0.83 -0.93 -3.30
CA LEU A 65 -1.38 0.42 -3.23
C LEU A 65 -0.34 1.44 -2.76
N ASN A 66 0.52 1.09 -1.79
CA ASN A 66 1.62 1.95 -1.36
C ASN A 66 2.62 2.18 -2.50
N ALA A 67 2.93 1.16 -3.29
CA ALA A 67 3.81 1.28 -4.45
C ALA A 67 3.19 2.19 -5.52
N LEU A 68 1.88 2.10 -5.79
CA LEU A 68 1.20 3.00 -6.71
C LEU A 68 1.26 4.45 -6.24
N VAL A 69 1.10 4.71 -4.93
CA VAL A 69 1.26 6.06 -4.40
C VAL A 69 2.71 6.55 -4.54
N ALA A 70 3.70 5.69 -4.23
CA ALA A 70 5.11 6.02 -4.41
C ALA A 70 5.46 6.34 -5.88
N VAL A 71 4.96 5.55 -6.82
CA VAL A 71 5.15 5.80 -8.26
C VAL A 71 4.46 7.10 -8.67
N GLY A 72 3.23 7.34 -8.21
CA GLY A 72 2.53 8.59 -8.45
C GLY A 72 3.31 9.80 -7.92
N ALA A 73 3.87 9.70 -6.71
CA ALA A 73 4.69 10.76 -6.09
C ALA A 73 6.06 10.97 -6.75
N LEU A 74 6.56 9.97 -7.47
CA LEU A 74 7.79 10.10 -8.27
C LEU A 74 7.51 10.77 -9.62
N LEU A 75 6.33 10.56 -10.20
CA LEU A 75 5.97 11.00 -11.55
C LEU A 75 5.28 12.37 -11.61
N TYR A 76 4.56 12.76 -10.56
CA TYR A 76 3.70 13.95 -10.48
C TYR A 76 3.96 14.76 -9.22
#